data_AF-A0A956ZH79-F1
#
_entry.id   AF-A0A956ZH79-F1
#
_cell.length_a   1.000
_cell.length_b   1.000
_cell.length_c   1.000
_cell.angle_alpha   90.00
_cell.angle_beta   90.00
_cell.angle_gamma   90.00
#
_symmetry.space_group_name_H-M   'P 1'
#
loop_
_entity.id
_entity.type
_entity.pdbx_description
1 polymer ?
#
loop_
_entity_poly.entity_id
_entity_poly.type
_entity_poly.pdbx_seq_one_letter_code
_entity_poly.pdbx_strand_id
1 'polypeptide(L)'
;AFESLAEADVVVGPACDGGFYLLGLATESVPGGLFDGIEWSTASVCQQLLHNVRKLGLAVRLLDEQMDIDDAESLEIAMHWPQEAATASHTRAAVERIGLEGGDGA
;
A
#
# COMPACT_ATOMS: atom_id res chain seq x y z
N ALA A 1 -3.09 -3.56 10.17
CA ALA A 1 -4.08 -2.57 9.68
C ALA A 1 -5.35 -2.55 10.54
N PHE A 2 -6.13 -3.63 10.60
CA PHE A 2 -7.38 -3.65 11.37
C PHE A 2 -7.20 -3.34 12.86
N GLU A 3 -6.20 -3.91 13.51
CA GLU A 3 -5.88 -3.60 14.92
C GLU A 3 -5.55 -2.12 15.13
N SER A 4 -4.89 -1.49 14.15
CA SER A 4 -4.51 -0.08 14.21
C SER A 4 -5.72 0.86 14.17
N LEU A 5 -6.87 0.42 13.66
CA LEU A 5 -8.12 1.21 13.66
C LEU A 5 -8.76 1.30 15.04
N ALA A 6 -8.30 0.52 16.04
CA ALA A 6 -8.74 0.69 17.41
C ALA A 6 -8.23 2.00 18.04
N GLU A 7 -7.16 2.58 17.50
CA GLU A 7 -6.47 3.76 18.05
C GLU A 7 -6.34 4.93 17.05
N ALA A 8 -6.79 4.75 15.81
CA ALA A 8 -6.72 5.77 14.76
C ALA A 8 -7.98 5.78 13.89
N ASP A 9 -8.37 6.95 13.40
CA ASP A 9 -9.52 7.12 12.50
C ASP A 9 -9.19 6.65 11.07
N VAL A 10 -7.93 6.81 10.66
CA VAL A 10 -7.42 6.47 9.33
C VAL A 10 -6.11 5.69 9.46
N VAL A 11 -5.99 4.59 8.72
CA VAL A 11 -4.74 3.83 8.57
C VAL A 11 -4.29 3.91 7.12
N VAL A 12 -3.04 4.27 6.87
CA VAL A 12 -2.47 4.35 5.52
C VAL A 12 -1.23 3.46 5.45
N GLY A 13 -1.18 2.58 4.47
CA GLY A 13 0.03 1.87 4.05
C GLY A 13 0.64 2.58 2.85
N PRO A 14 1.69 3.39 3.01
CA PRO A 14 2.29 4.14 1.92
C PRO A 14 3.03 3.21 0.95
N ALA A 15 2.99 3.55 -0.33
CA ALA A 15 3.76 2.88 -1.38
C ALA A 15 5.00 3.69 -1.74
N CYS A 16 6.08 3.02 -2.11
CA CYS A 16 7.36 3.66 -2.48
C CYS A 16 7.27 4.62 -3.68
N ASP A 17 6.23 4.49 -4.52
CA ASP A 17 5.99 5.35 -5.69
C ASP A 17 5.28 6.67 -5.33
N GLY A 18 4.92 6.87 -4.07
CA GLY A 18 4.18 8.03 -3.56
C GLY A 18 2.66 7.83 -3.50
N GLY A 19 2.17 6.66 -3.89
CA GLY A 19 0.81 6.19 -3.66
C GLY A 19 0.63 5.55 -2.28
N PHE A 20 -0.41 4.71 -2.16
CA PHE A 20 -0.66 3.90 -0.97
C PHE A 20 -1.28 2.55 -1.37
N TYR A 21 -0.76 1.47 -0.80
CA TYR A 21 -1.26 0.11 -1.01
C TYR A 21 -2.45 -0.24 -0.11
N LEU A 22 -2.68 0.57 0.93
CA LEU A 22 -3.76 0.36 1.90
C LEU A 22 -4.33 1.68 2.43
N LEU A 23 -5.65 1.76 2.47
CA LEU A 23 -6.39 2.77 3.21
C LEU A 23 -7.47 2.08 4.06
N GLY A 24 -7.42 2.28 5.38
CA GLY A 24 -8.42 1.81 6.33
C GLY A 24 -9.10 3.00 7.02
N LEU A 25 -10.41 2.87 7.26
CA LEU A 25 -11.22 3.86 7.98
C LEU A 25 -11.91 3.19 9.16
N ALA A 26 -11.94 3.86 10.31
CA ALA A 26 -12.63 3.36 11.51
C ALA A 26 -14.15 3.60 11.48
N THR A 27 -14.61 4.39 10.52
CA THR A 27 -16.01 4.77 10.31
C THR A 27 -16.63 4.00 9.14
N GLU A 28 -17.94 3.79 9.20
CA GLU A 28 -18.70 3.13 8.13
C GLU A 28 -18.87 4.00 6.87
N SER A 29 -18.66 5.31 6.99
CA SER A 29 -18.82 6.26 5.89
C SER A 29 -17.53 7.03 5.60
N VAL A 30 -17.19 7.19 4.33
CA VAL A 30 -16.06 8.03 3.91
C VAL A 30 -16.31 9.49 4.33
N PRO A 31 -15.42 10.11 5.14
CA PRO A 31 -15.52 11.51 5.47
C PRO A 31 -15.50 12.40 4.22
N GLY A 32 -16.43 13.35 4.13
CA GLY A 32 -16.41 14.34 3.05
C GLY A 32 -15.10 15.13 3.05
N GLY A 33 -14.53 15.37 1.86
CA GLY A 33 -13.25 16.07 1.74
C GLY A 33 -12.01 15.19 1.81
N LEU A 34 -12.14 13.90 2.16
CA LEU A 34 -10.98 13.00 2.29
C LEU A 34 -10.19 12.90 0.97
N PHE A 35 -10.89 12.86 -0.16
CA PHE A 35 -10.32 12.69 -1.49
C PHE A 35 -10.34 13.96 -2.35
N ASP A 36 -10.70 15.11 -1.77
CA ASP A 36 -10.84 16.35 -2.53
C ASP A 36 -9.49 16.84 -3.04
N GLY A 37 -9.44 17.16 -4.33
CA GLY A 37 -8.25 17.75 -4.97
C GLY A 37 -7.04 16.81 -5.06
N ILE A 38 -7.23 15.50 -4.92
CA ILE A 38 -6.15 14.52 -5.14
C ILE A 38 -5.88 14.40 -6.64
N GLU A 39 -4.62 14.56 -7.02
CA GLU A 39 -4.09 14.31 -8.35
C GLU A 39 -3.71 12.83 -8.46
N TRP A 40 -4.68 12.01 -8.84
CA TRP A 40 -4.51 10.57 -9.00
C TRP A 40 -3.43 10.20 -10.01
N SER A 41 -2.84 9.01 -9.84
CA SER A 41 -1.74 8.49 -10.66
C SER A 41 -0.48 9.37 -10.62
N THR A 42 -0.21 10.00 -9.47
CA THR A 42 1.01 10.78 -9.23
C THR A 42 1.68 10.35 -7.92
N ALA A 43 2.98 10.62 -7.80
CA ALA A 43 3.73 10.41 -6.56
C ALA A 43 3.30 11.31 -5.39
N SER A 44 2.33 12.22 -5.61
CA SER A 44 1.83 13.13 -4.58
C SER A 44 0.55 12.64 -3.90
N VAL A 45 -0.05 11.54 -4.38
CA VAL A 45 -1.36 11.04 -3.93
C VAL A 45 -1.40 10.80 -2.43
N CYS A 46 -0.42 10.08 -1.87
CA CYS A 46 -0.38 9.80 -0.43
C CYS A 46 -0.22 11.07 0.39
N GLN A 47 0.63 12.00 -0.05
CA GLN A 47 0.83 13.27 0.64
C GLN A 47 -0.45 14.12 0.64
N GLN A 48 -1.16 14.20 -0.49
CA GLN A 48 -2.41 14.94 -0.62
C GLN A 48 -3.52 14.32 0.23
N LEU A 49 -3.63 12.99 0.27
CA LEU A 49 -4.53 12.29 1.17
C LEU A 49 -4.22 12.63 2.64
N LEU A 50 -2.96 12.53 3.07
CA LEU A 50 -2.55 12.83 4.44
C LEU A 50 -2.80 14.30 4.82
N HIS A 51 -2.68 15.21 3.86
CA HIS A 51 -3.06 16.63 4.04
C HIS A 51 -4.56 16.78 4.31
N ASN A 52 -5.41 16.08 3.55
CA ASN A 52 -6.85 16.10 3.75
C ASN A 52 -7.25 15.47 5.10
N VAL A 53 -6.64 14.34 5.47
CA VAL A 53 -6.83 13.70 6.79
C VAL A 53 -6.54 14.67 7.93
N ARG A 54 -5.41 15.41 7.84
CA ARG A 54 -5.05 16.44 8.84
C ARG A 54 -6.04 17.60 8.86
N LYS A 55 -6.51 18.08 7.70
CA LYS A 55 -7.52 19.14 7.61
C LYS A 55 -8.84 18.75 8.26
N LEU A 56 -9.21 17.48 8.16
CA LEU A 56 -10.42 16.92 8.77
C LEU A 56 -10.26 16.66 10.28
N GLY A 57 -9.05 16.86 10.84
CA GLY A 57 -8.78 16.63 12.25
C GLY A 57 -8.77 15.15 12.66
N LEU A 58 -8.57 14.24 11.69
CA LEU A 58 -8.60 12.79 11.92
C LEU A 58 -7.23 12.29 12.40
N ALA A 59 -7.24 11.36 13.36
CA ALA A 59 -6.06 10.64 13.81
C ALA A 59 -5.62 9.63 12.73
N VAL A 60 -4.35 9.68 12.37
CA VAL A 60 -3.78 8.83 11.31
C VAL A 60 -2.67 7.93 11.84
N ARG A 61 -2.71 6.66 11.45
CA ARG A 61 -1.60 5.72 11.63
C ARG A 61 -1.00 5.36 10.29
N LEU A 62 0.31 5.55 10.16
CA LEU A 62 1.08 5.03 9.03
C LEU A 62 1.57 3.61 9.36
N LEU A 63 1.39 2.70 8.40
CA LEU A 63 2.07 1.41 8.39
C LEU A 63 3.44 1.56 7.74
N ASP A 64 4.21 0.47 7.72
CA ASP A 64 5.47 0.45 7.00
C ASP A 64 5.24 0.66 5.51
N GLU A 65 6.11 1.47 4.91
CA GLU A 65 6.15 1.68 3.47
C GLU A 65 6.54 0.38 2.76
N GLN A 66 5.86 0.10 1.66
CA GLN A 66 6.10 -1.10 0.85
C GLN A 66 6.15 -0.74 -0.64
N MET A 67 6.74 -1.62 -1.43
CA MET A 67 6.71 -1.52 -2.89
C MET A 67 5.45 -2.19 -3.42
N ASP A 68 4.67 -1.48 -4.23
CA ASP A 68 3.57 -2.08 -4.98
C ASP A 68 4.09 -2.79 -6.24
N ILE A 69 3.38 -3.86 -6.64
CA ILE A 69 3.74 -4.72 -7.79
C ILE A 69 2.71 -4.50 -8.88
N ASP A 70 2.98 -3.55 -9.78
CA ASP A 70 2.06 -3.11 -10.83
C ASP A 70 2.54 -3.45 -12.25
N ASP A 71 3.82 -3.78 -12.40
CA ASP A 71 4.46 -4.02 -13.68
C ASP A 71 5.44 -5.21 -13.65
N ALA A 72 6.00 -5.55 -14.81
CA ALA A 72 6.91 -6.68 -14.93
C ALA A 72 8.23 -6.46 -14.15
N GLU A 73 8.69 -5.21 -14.04
CA GLU A 73 9.93 -4.87 -13.35
C GLU A 73 9.78 -5.02 -11.82
N SER A 74 8.71 -4.46 -11.25
CA SER A 74 8.35 -4.63 -9.83
C SER A 74 8.10 -6.09 -9.47
N LEU A 75 7.51 -6.87 -10.39
CA LEU A 75 7.35 -8.32 -10.19
C LEU A 75 8.70 -9.05 -10.16
N GLU A 76 9.60 -8.76 -11.10
CA GLU A 76 10.95 -9.33 -11.16
C GLU A 76 11.74 -9.05 -9.87
N ILE A 77 11.65 -7.82 -9.35
CA ILE A 77 12.25 -7.45 -8.06
C ILE A 77 11.64 -8.28 -6.92
N ALA A 78 10.32 -8.41 -6.88
CA ALA A 78 9.62 -9.15 -5.84
C ALA A 78 9.96 -10.65 -5.82
N MET A 79 10.26 -11.23 -6.98
CA MET A 79 10.71 -12.63 -7.10
C MET A 79 12.07 -12.89 -6.44
N HIS A 80 12.89 -11.85 -6.29
CA HIS A 80 14.20 -11.92 -5.63
C HIS A 80 14.16 -11.56 -4.13
N TRP A 81 12.98 -11.28 -3.56
CA TRP A 81 12.87 -10.99 -2.13
C TRP A 81 13.24 -12.18 -1.25
N PRO A 82 13.87 -11.96 -0.08
CA PRO A 82 14.25 -13.04 0.83
C PRO A 82 13.07 -13.94 1.15
N GLN A 83 13.27 -15.26 1.06
CA GLN A 83 12.18 -16.22 1.28
C GLN A 83 11.64 -16.20 2.72
N GLU A 84 12.48 -15.81 3.67
CA GLU A 84 12.19 -15.74 5.11
C GLU A 84 11.47 -14.46 5.52
N ALA A 85 11.49 -13.42 4.68
CA ALA A 85 10.71 -12.23 4.91
C ALA A 85 9.24 -12.59 4.68
N ALA A 86 8.41 -12.43 5.71
CA ALA A 86 6.97 -12.71 5.66
C ALA A 86 6.18 -11.77 4.71
N THR A 87 6.86 -11.12 3.76
CA THR A 87 6.30 -10.20 2.79
C THR A 87 5.62 -10.96 1.66
N ALA A 88 4.36 -10.61 1.41
CA ALA A 88 3.61 -10.98 0.20
C ALA A 88 3.50 -12.50 -0.11
N SER A 89 3.31 -13.35 0.91
CA SER A 89 3.17 -14.81 0.75
C SER A 89 2.08 -15.23 -0.27
N HIS A 90 0.98 -14.47 -0.32
CA HIS A 90 -0.10 -14.69 -1.30
C HIS A 90 0.34 -14.36 -2.73
N THR A 91 1.13 -13.30 -2.90
CA THR A 91 1.70 -12.93 -4.20
C THR A 91 2.65 -14.02 -4.68
N ARG A 92 3.53 -14.52 -3.81
CA ARG A 92 4.44 -15.64 -4.15
C ARG A 92 3.67 -16.90 -4.56
N ALA A 93 2.69 -17.31 -3.77
CA ALA A 93 1.84 -18.46 -4.11
C ALA A 93 1.06 -18.26 -5.42
N ALA A 94 0.77 -17.01 -5.80
CA ALA A 94 0.16 -16.71 -7.10
C ALA A 94 1.16 -16.84 -8.26
N VAL A 95 2.39 -16.33 -8.09
CA VAL A 95 3.49 -16.43 -9.06
C VAL A 95 3.84 -17.89 -9.36
N GLU A 96 3.98 -18.72 -8.32
CA GLU A 96 4.21 -20.16 -8.45
C GLU A 96 3.09 -20.84 -9.24
N ARG A 97 1.83 -20.50 -8.95
CA ARG A 97 0.65 -21.08 -9.64
C ARG A 97 0.62 -20.79 -11.14
N ILE A 98 1.16 -19.64 -11.57
CA ILE A 98 1.16 -19.23 -12.98
C ILE A 98 2.46 -19.59 -13.71
N GLY A 99 3.39 -20.28 -13.05
CA GLY A 99 4.62 -20.79 -13.67
C GLY A 99 5.66 -19.70 -14.00
N LEU A 100 5.61 -18.56 -13.31
CA LEU A 100 6.60 -17.48 -13.41
C LEU A 100 7.70 -17.65 -12.35
N GLU A 101 8.24 -18.85 -12.20
CA GLU A 101 9.39 -19.05 -11.30
C GLU A 101 10.64 -18.43 -11.93
N GLY A 102 11.42 -17.72 -11.10
CA GLY A 102 12.64 -17.02 -11.53
C GLY A 102 13.53 -17.99 -12.27
N GLY A 103 13.84 -17.64 -13.52
CA GLY A 103 14.77 -18.42 -14.31
C GLY A 103 16.06 -18.58 -13.52
N ASP A 104 16.46 -19.83 -13.29
CA ASP A 104 17.85 -20.14 -13.00
C ASP A 104 18.69 -19.43 -14.06
N GLY A 105 19.55 -18.52 -13.61
CA GLY A 105 20.51 -17.88 -14.48
C GLY A 105 21.28 -18.92 -15.28
N ALA A 106 21.18 -18.82 -16.61
CA ALA A 106 22.10 -19.41 -17.56
C ALA A 106 23.11 -18.34 -18.00
#